data_AF-A0A3G9DUG4-F1
#
_entry.id   AF-A0A3G9DUG4-F1
#
_cell.length_a   1.000
_cell.length_b   1.000
_cell.length_c   1.000
_cell.angle_alpha   90.00
_cell.angle_beta   90.00
_cell.angle_gamma   90.00
#
_symmetry.space_group_name_H-M   'P 1'
#
loop_
_entity.id
_entity.type
_entity.pdbx_description
1 polymer ?
#
loop_
_entity_poly.entity_id
_entity_poly.type
_entity_poly.pdbx_seq_one_letter_code
_entity_poly.pdbx_strand_id
1 'polypeptide(L)'
;MDDSSIEQIIIKAVEIGVYCTLNRLGITHEVVTESQARKQYGKRLIDEWRRKRWIVGYPTGNKERGKVYFKRTELETASRMFDIQNIIPSNKIFRD
;
A
#
# COMPACT_ATOMS: atom_id res chain seq x y z
N MET A 1 12.58 -4.06 21.15
CA MET A 1 11.32 -4.34 20.42
C MET A 1 10.89 -5.73 20.88
N ASP A 2 9.64 -5.94 21.26
CA ASP A 2 9.17 -7.26 21.71
C ASP A 2 8.98 -8.22 20.51
N ASP A 3 9.06 -9.52 20.78
CA ASP A 3 8.99 -10.58 19.76
C ASP A 3 7.67 -10.54 18.98
N SER A 4 6.57 -10.15 19.62
CA SER A 4 5.26 -10.01 18.97
C SER A 4 5.27 -8.88 17.93
N SER A 5 5.90 -7.74 18.23
CA SER A 5 6.07 -6.65 17.28
C SER A 5 6.92 -7.08 16.07
N ILE A 6 8.00 -7.83 16.30
CA ILE A 6 8.86 -8.36 15.23
C ILE A 6 8.06 -9.34 14.36
N GLU A 7 7.31 -10.24 14.97
CA GLU A 7 6.45 -11.20 14.27
C GLU A 7 5.44 -10.49 13.36
N GLN A 8 4.76 -9.45 13.86
CA GLN A 8 3.82 -8.68 13.04
C GLN A 8 4.51 -7.98 11.86
N ILE A 9 5.71 -7.44 12.05
CA ILE A 9 6.50 -6.85 10.96
C ILE A 9 6.83 -7.90 9.89
N ILE A 10 7.27 -9.09 10.32
CA ILE A 10 7.59 -10.20 9.40
C ILE A 10 6.34 -10.63 8.62
N ILE A 11 5.20 -10.80 9.30
CA ILE A 11 3.93 -11.15 8.65
C ILE A 11 3.57 -10.12 7.57
N LYS A 12 3.65 -8.83 7.89
CA LYS A 12 3.37 -7.75 6.91
C LYS A 12 4.35 -7.72 5.75
N ALA A 13 5.63 -8.00 5.98
CA ALA A 13 6.61 -8.14 4.91
C ALA A 13 6.30 -9.33 3.99
N VAL A 14 5.89 -10.47 4.55
CA VAL A 14 5.47 -11.66 3.79
C VAL A 14 4.23 -11.35 2.96
N GLU A 15 3.22 -10.68 3.52
CA GLU A 15 2.01 -10.27 2.79
C GLU A 15 2.36 -9.46 1.54
N ILE A 16 3.29 -8.49 1.64
CA ILE A 16 3.75 -7.70 0.49
C ILE A 16 4.34 -8.62 -0.61
N GLY A 17 5.22 -9.55 -0.22
CA GLY A 17 5.82 -10.51 -1.15
C GLY A 17 4.78 -11.40 -1.84
N VAL A 18 3.75 -11.82 -1.11
CA VAL A 18 2.62 -12.62 -1.65
C VAL A 18 1.86 -11.82 -2.71
N TYR A 19 1.46 -10.57 -2.43
CA TYR A 19 0.74 -9.76 -3.42
C TYR A 19 1.56 -9.52 -4.70
N CYS A 20 2.86 -9.23 -4.55
CA CYS A 20 3.76 -9.07 -5.70
C CYS A 20 3.86 -10.35 -6.53
N THR A 21 3.93 -11.51 -5.88
CA THR A 21 4.02 -12.82 -6.54
C THR A 21 2.72 -13.16 -7.26
N LEU A 22 1.57 -13.03 -6.60
CA LEU A 22 0.26 -13.30 -7.19
C LEU A 22 -0.01 -12.42 -8.41
N ASN A 23 0.41 -11.14 -8.36
CA ASN A 23 0.29 -10.24 -9.48
C ASN A 23 1.20 -10.64 -10.65
N ARG A 24 2.45 -11.03 -10.37
CA ARG A 24 3.39 -11.50 -11.41
C ARG A 24 2.94 -12.80 -12.08
N LEU A 25 2.24 -13.66 -11.34
CA LEU A 25 1.64 -14.88 -11.87
C LEU A 25 0.32 -14.63 -12.62
N GLY A 26 -0.18 -13.40 -12.67
CA GLY A 26 -1.44 -13.06 -13.34
C GLY A 26 -2.70 -13.51 -12.59
N ILE A 27 -2.57 -13.93 -11.32
CA ILE A 27 -3.68 -14.38 -10.48
C ILE A 27 -4.51 -13.18 -10.00
N THR A 28 -3.86 -12.06 -9.72
CA THR A 28 -4.53 -10.81 -9.36
C THR A 28 -4.39 -9.77 -10.47
N HIS A 29 -5.41 -8.91 -10.60
CA HIS A 29 -5.34 -7.78 -11.52
C HIS A 29 -4.56 -6.61 -10.92
N GLU A 30 -3.54 -6.14 -11.65
CA GLU A 30 -2.69 -5.03 -11.22
C GLU A 30 -3.41 -3.69 -11.25
N VAL A 31 -4.36 -3.51 -12.16
CA VAL A 31 -5.05 -2.23 -12.33
C VAL A 31 -6.19 -2.11 -11.33
N VAL A 32 -6.13 -1.09 -10.48
CA VAL A 32 -7.18 -0.72 -9.53
C VAL A 32 -7.66 0.69 -9.85
N THR A 33 -8.95 0.85 -10.09
CA THR A 33 -9.52 2.18 -10.36
C THR A 33 -9.48 3.06 -9.10
N GLU A 34 -9.44 4.38 -9.28
CA GLU A 34 -9.46 5.31 -8.15
C GLU A 34 -10.69 5.12 -7.24
N SER A 35 -11.86 4.82 -7.82
CA SER A 35 -13.08 4.54 -7.05
C SER A 35 -12.94 3.30 -6.18
N GLN A 36 -12.39 2.20 -6.74
CA GLN A 36 -12.14 0.97 -5.99
C GLN A 36 -11.12 1.20 -4.86
N ALA A 37 -10.02 1.89 -5.15
CA ALA A 37 -8.99 2.19 -4.15
C ALA A 37 -9.54 3.04 -2.99
N ARG A 38 -10.34 4.08 -3.29
CA ARG A 38 -10.97 4.92 -2.27
C ARG A 38 -12.04 4.18 -1.47
N LYS A 39 -12.75 3.22 -2.09
CA LYS A 39 -13.70 2.35 -1.39
C LYS A 39 -13.00 1.39 -0.42
N GLN A 40 -11.87 0.82 -0.82
CA GLN A 40 -11.13 -0.16 -0.02
C GLN A 40 -10.33 0.48 1.13
N TYR A 41 -9.60 1.56 0.85
CA TYR A 41 -8.65 2.17 1.80
C TYR A 41 -9.13 3.49 2.40
N GLY A 42 -10.21 4.06 1.87
CA GLY A 42 -10.69 5.37 2.26
C GLY A 42 -10.00 6.52 1.53
N LYS A 43 -10.77 7.59 1.28
CA LYS A 43 -10.30 8.79 0.56
C LYS A 43 -9.06 9.43 1.19
N ARG A 44 -9.04 9.56 2.52
CA ARG A 44 -7.95 10.23 3.27
C ARG A 44 -6.61 9.53 3.07
N LEU A 45 -6.55 8.21 3.18
CA LEU A 45 -5.31 7.44 3.05
C LEU A 45 -4.78 7.48 1.63
N ILE A 46 -5.64 7.32 0.62
CA ILE A 46 -5.24 7.45 -0.78
C ILE A 46 -4.63 8.83 -1.06
N ASP A 47 -5.27 9.91 -0.59
CA ASP A 47 -4.75 11.26 -0.80
C ASP A 47 -3.45 11.52 -0.02
N GLU A 48 -3.24 10.87 1.13
CA GLU A 48 -1.99 10.93 1.89
C GLU A 48 -0.86 10.16 1.21
N TRP A 49 -1.09 8.90 0.81
CA TRP A 49 -0.11 8.07 0.13
C TRP A 49 0.32 8.67 -1.21
N ARG A 50 -0.60 9.30 -1.94
CA ARG A 50 -0.26 10.07 -3.15
C ARG A 50 0.65 11.27 -2.84
N ARG A 51 0.35 12.04 -1.79
CA ARG A 51 1.18 13.19 -1.38
C ARG A 51 2.59 12.75 -0.97
N LYS A 52 2.71 11.62 -0.26
CA LYS A 52 3.98 11.00 0.14
C LYS A 52 4.69 10.25 -1.00
N ARG A 53 4.07 10.18 -2.20
CA ARG A 53 4.56 9.42 -3.37
C ARG A 53 4.76 7.93 -3.12
N TRP A 54 4.00 7.35 -2.20
CA TRP A 54 4.00 5.90 -1.95
C TRP A 54 3.19 5.15 -3.00
N ILE A 55 2.21 5.81 -3.62
CA ILE A 55 1.44 5.29 -4.74
C ILE A 55 1.41 6.31 -5.88
N VAL A 56 1.38 5.82 -7.12
CA VAL A 56 1.33 6.66 -8.32
C VAL A 56 -0.04 6.55 -8.98
N GLY A 57 -0.66 7.70 -9.24
CA GLY A 57 -1.89 7.75 -10.05
C GLY A 57 -1.52 7.79 -11.53
N TYR A 58 -1.59 6.65 -12.20
CA TYR A 58 -1.28 6.49 -13.61
C TYR A 58 -2.44 6.95 -14.48
N PRO A 59 -2.24 7.74 -15.54
CA PRO A 59 -3.32 8.19 -16.40
C PRO A 59 -3.99 7.01 -17.10
N THR A 60 -5.31 6.95 -17.09
CA THR A 60 -6.10 5.93 -17.77
C THR A 60 -6.28 6.19 -19.27
N GLY A 61 -5.82 7.36 -19.76
CA GLY A 61 -5.99 7.77 -21.16
C GLY A 61 -7.43 8.16 -21.55
N ASN A 62 -8.41 7.93 -20.68
CA ASN A 62 -9.82 8.22 -20.95
C ASN A 62 -10.23 9.55 -20.30
N LYS A 63 -10.56 10.54 -21.13
CA LYS A 63 -10.84 11.93 -20.70
C LYS A 63 -12.16 12.10 -19.94
N GLU A 64 -13.11 11.18 -20.08
CA GLU A 64 -14.49 11.38 -19.60
C GLU A 64 -14.82 10.79 -18.21
N ARG A 65 -14.06 9.79 -17.72
CA ARG A 65 -14.45 8.99 -16.51
C ARG A 65 -13.55 9.09 -15.28
N GLY A 66 -12.57 10.00 -15.26
CA GLY A 66 -11.61 10.13 -14.16
C GLY A 66 -10.31 9.38 -14.47
N LYS A 67 -9.33 10.12 -14.99
CA LYS A 67 -8.19 10.75 -14.28
C LYS A 67 -7.03 9.79 -14.02
N VAL A 68 -7.15 8.76 -13.17
CA VAL A 68 -6.03 7.85 -12.88
C VAL A 68 -6.47 6.44 -12.45
N TYR A 69 -5.60 5.46 -12.65
CA TYR A 69 -5.62 4.15 -11.99
C TYR A 69 -4.40 4.01 -11.08
N PHE A 70 -4.45 3.06 -10.16
CA PHE A 70 -3.35 2.70 -9.28
C PHE A 70 -2.93 1.27 -9.54
N LYS A 71 -1.66 0.97 -9.24
CA LYS A 71 -1.17 -0.41 -9.21
C LYS A 71 -1.59 -1.06 -7.88
N ARG A 72 -2.11 -2.28 -7.94
CA ARG A 72 -2.50 -3.07 -6.77
C ARG A 72 -1.28 -3.28 -5.88
N THR A 73 -0.16 -3.69 -6.45
CA THR A 73 1.09 -3.91 -5.71
C THR A 73 1.52 -2.68 -4.90
N GLU A 74 1.44 -1.47 -5.48
CA GLU A 74 1.75 -0.21 -4.79
C GLU A 74 0.78 0.05 -3.62
N LEU A 75 -0.53 -0.17 -3.82
CA LEU A 75 -1.54 0.03 -2.78
C LEU A 75 -1.36 -0.94 -1.60
N GLU A 76 -1.18 -2.23 -1.87
CA GLU A 76 -0.97 -3.25 -0.83
C GLU A 76 0.34 -3.00 -0.08
N THR A 77 1.40 -2.61 -0.80
CA THR A 77 2.70 -2.24 -0.20
C THR A 77 2.58 -1.01 0.68
N ALA A 78 1.98 0.07 0.19
CA ALA A 78 1.79 1.30 0.97
C ALA A 78 0.98 1.03 2.24
N SER A 79 -0.06 0.20 2.13
CA SER A 79 -0.90 -0.18 3.26
C SER A 79 -0.11 -0.96 4.32
N ARG A 80 0.67 -1.97 3.94
CA ARG A 80 1.44 -2.77 4.92
C ARG A 80 2.64 -2.02 5.49
N MET A 81 3.29 -1.18 4.69
CA MET A 81 4.34 -0.30 5.20
C MET A 81 3.79 0.72 6.20
N PHE A 82 2.55 1.20 6.00
CA PHE A 82 1.87 2.04 6.97
C PHE A 82 1.57 1.29 8.28
N ASP A 83 1.12 0.04 8.20
CA ASP A 83 0.91 -0.81 9.39
C ASP A 83 2.22 -1.03 10.16
N ILE A 84 3.31 -1.36 9.45
CA ILE A 84 4.65 -1.50 10.04
C ILE A 84 5.09 -0.21 10.73
N GLN A 85 4.87 0.94 10.10
CA GLN A 85 5.19 2.24 10.71
C GLN A 85 4.41 2.46 12.02
N ASN A 86 3.14 2.04 12.08
CA ASN A 86 2.33 2.17 13.29
C ASN A 86 2.74 1.18 14.40
N ILE A 87 3.31 0.02 14.04
CA ILE A 87 3.86 -0.96 14.98
C ILE A 87 5.17 -0.45 15.61
N ILE A 88 5.99 0.28 14.86
CA ILE A 88 7.26 0.82 15.35
C ILE A 88 6.99 2.19 15.99
N PRO A 89 6.90 2.32 17.33
CA PRO A 89 6.72 3.63 17.95
C PRO A 89 7.91 4.54 17.63
N SER A 90 7.63 5.78 17.25
CA SER A 90 8.62 6.82 16.92
C SER A 90 9.73 6.97 17.98
N ASN A 91 9.40 6.66 19.23
CA ASN A 91 10.30 6.76 20.40
C ASN A 91 11.35 5.63 20.50
N LYS A 92 11.24 4.55 19.70
CA LYS A 92 12.19 3.41 19.71
C LYS A 92 13.24 3.47 18.58
N ILE A 93 13.13 4.44 17.65
CA ILE A 93 14.06 4.58 16.52
C ILE A 93 15.32 5.39 16.90
N PHE A 94 15.25 6.23 17.95
CA PHE A 94 16.32 7.16 18.35
C PHE A 94 16.83 6.94 19.78
N ARG A 95 16.78 5.71 20.31
CA ARG A 95 17.46 5.40 21.57
C ARG A 95 18.75 4.66 21.26
N ASP A 96 19.83 5.43 21.22
CA ASP A 96 21.19 4.97 21.53
C ASP A 96 21.26 4.45 22.98
#